data_AF-A0A1G5SK78-F1
#
_entry.id   AF-A0A1G5SK78-F1
#
_cell.length_a   1.000
_cell.length_b   1.000
_cell.length_c   1.000
_cell.angle_alpha   90.00
_cell.angle_beta   90.00
_cell.angle_gamma   90.00
#
_symmetry.space_group_name_H-M   'P 1'
#
loop_
_entity.id
_entity.type
_entity.pdbx_description
1 polymer ?
#
loop_
_entity_poly.entity_id
_entity_poly.type
_entity_poly.pdbx_seq_one_letter_code
_entity_poly.pdbx_strand_id
1 'polypeptide(L)'
;MGRPQLPARLYLRSSKNSAPRWVIRYRDTVVSTGCAEHELAKAEEMLAAFDETRRRVKRRRHRYPTGHIYFISRPDDPSYPVKVGYTGASLYMRVANVQVGNPHRLDVIASCEAHYTTELKLHLRLGEGRLLGEWFARSELLQEAMSAAKGGRLEEWLGIVSMPPDPPAPVIEKRPARGTERVLAAASRRPTSAKRPYRPAAAVDTPTGAR
;
A
#
# COMPACT_ATOMS: atom_id res chain seq x y z
N MET A 1 -8.50 24.36 10.09
CA MET A 1 -7.06 24.55 9.79
C MET A 1 -6.24 23.53 10.58
N GLY A 2 -5.42 22.72 9.92
CA GLY A 2 -4.58 21.72 10.60
C GLY A 2 -3.39 22.36 11.32
N ARG A 3 -3.11 21.97 12.57
CA ARG A 3 -1.94 22.47 13.31
C ARG A 3 -0.64 22.08 12.55
N PRO A 4 0.32 23.01 12.38
CA PRO A 4 1.59 22.70 11.73
C PRO A 4 2.30 21.56 12.46
N GLN A 5 2.81 20.58 11.71
CA GLN A 5 3.55 19.47 12.31
C GLN A 5 4.91 19.95 12.79
N LEU A 6 5.10 19.99 14.10
CA LEU A 6 6.39 20.29 14.71
C LEU A 6 7.38 19.14 14.43
N PRO A 7 8.66 19.45 14.18
CA PRO A 7 9.71 18.43 14.03
C PRO A 7 9.91 17.65 15.34
N ALA A 8 10.62 16.52 15.26
CA ALA A 8 11.07 15.82 16.45
C ALA A 8 11.97 16.76 17.28
N ARG A 9 11.83 16.73 18.60
CA ARG A 9 12.62 17.58 19.50
C ARG A 9 13.03 16.79 20.74
N LEU A 10 14.19 17.14 21.28
CA LEU A 10 14.64 16.64 22.58
C LEU A 10 13.99 17.42 23.72
N TYR A 11 13.68 16.70 24.79
CA TYR A 11 13.21 17.25 26.06
C TYR A 11 13.94 16.55 27.20
N LEU A 12 14.35 17.31 28.21
CA LEU A 12 14.81 16.73 29.46
C LEU A 12 13.59 16.41 30.32
N ARG A 13 13.42 15.13 30.65
CA ARG A 13 12.33 14.65 31.49
C ARG A 13 12.85 14.41 32.91
N SER A 14 12.40 15.21 33.85
CA SER A 14 12.65 15.02 35.28
C SER A 14 11.52 14.20 35.91
N SER A 15 11.87 13.34 36.87
CA SER A 15 10.94 12.52 37.65
C SER A 15 11.29 12.63 39.12
N LYS A 16 10.31 12.51 40.02
CA LYS A 16 10.54 12.62 41.47
C LYS A 16 11.49 11.53 42.00
N ASN A 17 11.50 10.36 41.35
CA ASN A 17 12.19 9.16 41.85
C ASN A 17 13.36 8.71 40.96
N SER A 18 13.74 9.49 39.94
CA SER A 18 14.81 9.09 39.03
C SER A 18 15.55 10.30 38.48
N ALA A 19 16.85 10.14 38.22
CA ALA A 19 17.67 11.16 37.57
C ALA A 19 17.02 11.65 36.25
N PRO A 20 17.14 12.94 35.91
CA PRO A 20 16.63 13.48 34.66
C PRO A 20 17.25 12.76 33.44
N ARG A 21 16.43 12.53 32.42
CA ARG A 21 16.83 11.83 31.19
C ARG A 21 16.31 12.51 29.94
N TRP A 22 17.07 12.45 28.86
CA TRP A 22 16.67 12.97 27.56
C TRP A 22 15.62 12.06 26.90
N VAL A 23 14.57 12.65 26.34
CA VAL A 23 13.55 11.96 25.54
C VAL A 23 13.31 12.70 24.24
N ILE A 24 13.00 11.96 23.18
CA ILE A 24 12.58 12.52 21.89
C ILE A 24 11.05 12.58 21.89
N ARG A 25 10.49 13.78 21.74
CA ARG A 25 9.05 13.96 21.53
C ARG A 25 8.77 14.17 20.06
N TYR A 26 7.83 13.40 19.53
CA TYR A 26 7.36 13.54 18.17
C TYR A 26 5.85 13.31 18.14
N ARG A 27 5.07 14.37 17.85
CA ARG A 27 3.60 14.37 17.95
C ARG A 27 3.14 13.97 19.37
N ASP A 28 2.34 12.93 19.45
CA ASP A 28 1.80 12.27 20.64
C ASP A 28 2.73 11.19 21.20
N THR A 29 3.85 10.90 20.52
CA THR A 29 4.80 9.87 20.91
C THR A 29 5.98 10.46 21.67
N VAL A 30 6.41 9.77 22.73
CA VAL A 30 7.64 10.05 23.47
C VAL A 30 8.52 8.82 23.41
N VAL A 31 9.74 8.98 22.90
CA VAL A 31 10.73 7.91 22.77
C VAL A 31 11.85 8.19 23.77
N SER A 32 12.08 7.25 24.69
CA SER A 32 13.20 7.35 25.63
C SER A 32 14.52 7.18 24.89
N THR A 33 15.48 8.08 25.11
CA THR A 33 16.85 7.90 24.60
C THR A 33 17.70 7.04 25.53
N GLY A 34 17.31 6.92 26.80
CA GLY A 34 18.14 6.31 27.85
C GLY A 34 19.30 7.18 28.32
N CYS A 35 19.60 8.30 27.64
CA CYS A 35 20.71 9.20 27.94
C CYS A 35 20.40 10.03 29.20
N ALA A 36 21.37 10.08 30.13
CA ALA A 36 21.34 10.96 31.29
C ALA A 36 21.48 12.43 30.89
N GLU A 37 21.18 13.35 31.80
CA GLU A 37 21.24 14.80 31.56
C GLU A 37 22.59 15.27 30.96
N HIS A 38 23.71 14.76 31.46
CA HIS A 38 25.05 15.13 30.99
C HIS A 38 25.44 14.49 29.64
N GLU A 39 24.63 13.57 29.10
CA GLU A 39 24.87 12.90 27.81
C GLU A 39 24.13 13.59 26.64
N LEU A 40 24.07 14.93 26.60
CA LEU A 40 23.33 15.67 25.57
C LEU A 40 23.78 15.33 24.14
N ALA A 41 25.08 15.28 23.87
CA ALA A 41 25.61 14.99 22.52
C ALA A 41 25.12 13.64 21.98
N LYS A 42 25.09 12.61 22.84
CA LYS A 42 24.56 11.29 22.49
C LYS A 42 23.05 11.32 22.25
N ALA A 43 22.31 12.12 23.03
CA ALA A 43 20.88 12.31 22.79
C ALA A 43 20.61 13.01 21.45
N GLU A 44 21.45 13.96 21.04
CA GLU A 44 21.38 14.64 19.73
C GLU A 44 21.67 13.68 18.57
N GLU A 45 22.68 12.80 18.70
CA GLU A 45 22.93 11.72 17.74
C GLU A 45 21.72 10.80 17.60
N MET A 46 21.07 10.44 18.71
CA MET A 46 19.84 9.65 18.69
C MET A 46 18.66 10.39 18.05
N LEU A 47 18.53 11.71 18.24
CA LEU A 47 17.53 12.52 17.55
C LEU A 47 17.77 12.51 16.03
N ALA A 48 19.01 12.71 15.59
CA ALA A 48 19.38 12.66 14.17
C ALA A 48 19.11 11.27 13.56
N ALA A 49 19.49 10.20 14.26
CA ALA A 49 19.23 8.82 13.84
C ALA A 49 17.72 8.51 13.80
N PHE A 50 16.94 9.04 14.74
CA PHE A 50 15.49 8.93 14.75
C PHE A 50 14.87 9.62 13.53
N ASP A 51 15.30 10.84 13.22
CA ASP A 51 14.84 11.58 12.05
C ASP A 51 15.20 10.85 10.74
N GLU A 52 16.41 10.31 10.62
CA GLU A 52 16.82 9.55 9.44
C GLU A 52 16.05 8.24 9.31
N THR A 53 15.87 7.49 10.40
CA THR A 53 15.06 6.28 10.42
C THR A 53 13.63 6.59 9.98
N ARG A 54 13.05 7.70 10.45
CA ARG A 54 11.73 8.15 10.01
C ARG A 54 11.68 8.53 8.55
N ARG A 55 12.67 9.26 8.04
CA ARG A 55 12.78 9.58 6.61
C ARG A 55 12.83 8.29 5.79
N ARG A 56 13.61 7.31 6.22
CA ARG A 56 13.72 6.00 5.57
C ARG A 56 12.43 5.19 5.63
N VAL A 57 11.73 5.16 6.77
CA VAL A 57 10.42 4.49 6.89
C VAL A 57 9.38 5.21 6.02
N LYS A 58 9.40 6.55 5.99
CA LYS A 58 8.53 7.34 5.10
C LYS A 58 8.80 7.02 3.63
N ARG A 59 10.07 6.84 3.23
CA ARG A 59 10.47 6.35 1.90
C ARG A 59 10.03 4.90 1.64
N ARG A 60 10.17 4.00 2.62
CA ARG A 60 9.73 2.60 2.49
C ARG A 60 8.21 2.43 2.40
N ARG A 61 7.43 3.36 2.95
CA ARG A 61 5.98 3.42 2.75
C ARG A 61 5.58 3.74 1.31
N HIS A 62 6.52 4.01 0.40
CA HIS A 62 6.27 4.03 -1.06
C HIS A 62 6.40 2.65 -1.73
N ARG A 63 6.64 1.58 -0.98
CA ARG A 63 6.51 0.20 -1.48
C ARG A 63 5.16 -0.42 -1.14
N TYR A 64 4.09 0.37 -1.07
CA TYR A 64 2.78 -0.25 -1.26
C TYR A 64 2.78 -0.81 -2.68
N PRO A 65 2.41 -2.09 -2.88
CA PRO A 65 2.27 -2.62 -4.23
C PRO A 65 1.39 -1.65 -5.02
N THR A 66 1.84 -1.27 -6.21
CA THR A 66 1.01 -0.51 -7.12
C THR A 66 -0.22 -1.34 -7.45
N GLY A 67 -1.36 -0.68 -7.52
CA GLY A 67 -2.62 -1.29 -7.91
C GLY A 67 -3.34 -0.38 -8.89
N HIS A 68 -4.62 -0.65 -9.12
CA HIS A 68 -5.45 0.20 -9.96
C HIS A 68 -6.47 0.95 -9.13
N ILE A 69 -6.55 2.27 -9.34
CA ILE A 69 -7.77 3.03 -9.07
C ILE A 69 -8.68 2.84 -10.27
N TYR A 70 -9.95 2.55 -10.01
CA TYR A 70 -10.94 2.32 -11.05
C TYR A 70 -12.24 3.08 -10.79
N PHE A 71 -12.90 3.42 -11.88
CA PHE A 71 -14.19 4.05 -11.93
C PHE A 71 -15.12 3.10 -12.69
N ILE A 72 -16.17 2.63 -12.04
CA ILE A 72 -17.18 1.77 -12.67
C ILE A 72 -18.55 2.41 -12.59
N SER A 73 -19.33 2.27 -13.66
CA SER A 73 -20.69 2.77 -13.77
C SER A 73 -21.44 1.97 -14.84
N ARG A 74 -22.69 2.32 -15.07
CA ARG A 74 -23.46 1.81 -16.19
C ARG A 74 -23.06 2.53 -17.47
N PRO A 75 -22.74 1.80 -18.56
CA PRO A 75 -22.43 2.43 -19.84
C PRO A 75 -23.68 2.98 -20.54
N ASP A 76 -24.85 2.42 -20.24
CA ASP A 76 -26.14 2.71 -20.89
C ASP A 76 -26.91 3.87 -20.25
N ASP A 77 -26.47 4.34 -19.08
CA ASP A 77 -27.15 5.39 -18.31
C ASP A 77 -26.14 6.44 -17.81
N PRO A 78 -26.04 7.60 -18.48
CA PRO A 78 -25.14 8.68 -18.08
C PRO A 78 -25.45 9.28 -16.71
N SER A 79 -26.70 9.14 -16.23
CA SER A 79 -27.12 9.64 -14.90
C SER A 79 -26.72 8.69 -13.78
N TYR A 80 -26.36 7.44 -14.11
CA TYR A 80 -26.02 6.44 -13.11
C TYR A 80 -24.78 6.84 -12.30
N PRO A 81 -24.79 6.61 -10.97
CA PRO A 81 -23.66 6.88 -10.10
C PRO A 81 -22.36 6.16 -10.53
N VAL A 82 -21.23 6.70 -10.11
CA VAL A 82 -19.91 6.09 -10.35
C VAL A 82 -19.38 5.55 -9.04
N LYS A 83 -18.95 4.29 -9.04
CA LYS A 83 -18.17 3.73 -7.94
C LYS A 83 -16.69 3.95 -8.19
N VAL A 84 -16.00 4.50 -7.20
CA VAL A 84 -14.56 4.75 -7.22
C VAL A 84 -13.89 3.84 -6.22
N GLY A 85 -12.99 2.97 -6.65
CA GLY A 85 -12.31 2.06 -5.74
C GLY A 85 -10.86 1.77 -6.13
N TYR A 86 -10.18 1.07 -5.22
CA TYR A 86 -8.82 0.58 -5.41
C TYR A 86 -8.77 -0.95 -5.42
N THR A 87 -7.88 -1.53 -6.22
CA THR A 87 -7.53 -2.94 -6.17
C THR A 87 -6.04 -3.15 -6.35
N GLY A 88 -5.41 -3.89 -5.43
CA GLY A 88 -4.04 -4.39 -5.59
C GLY A 88 -3.97 -5.72 -6.37
N ALA A 89 -5.11 -6.23 -6.81
CA ALA A 89 -5.25 -7.46 -7.60
C ALA A 89 -5.86 -7.15 -8.97
N SER A 90 -6.20 -8.20 -9.74
CA SER A 90 -6.83 -8.07 -11.07
C SER A 90 -8.08 -7.20 -11.04
N LEU A 91 -8.08 -6.14 -11.86
CA LEU A 91 -9.21 -5.24 -12.04
C LEU A 91 -10.45 -5.98 -12.54
N TYR A 92 -10.29 -6.90 -13.48
CA TYR A 92 -11.39 -7.71 -14.01
C TYR A 92 -12.11 -8.51 -12.92
N MET A 93 -11.35 -9.22 -12.07
CA MET A 93 -11.92 -9.98 -10.95
C MET A 93 -12.64 -9.08 -9.94
N ARG A 94 -12.11 -7.88 -9.70
CA ARG A 94 -12.74 -6.91 -8.81
C ARG A 94 -14.09 -6.43 -9.35
N VAL A 95 -14.17 -6.12 -10.65
CA VAL A 95 -15.44 -5.72 -11.28
C VAL A 95 -16.46 -6.86 -11.25
N ALA A 96 -16.05 -8.09 -11.58
CA ALA A 96 -16.91 -9.27 -11.48
C ALA A 96 -17.48 -9.45 -10.05
N ASN A 97 -16.66 -9.26 -9.02
CA ASN A 97 -17.13 -9.33 -7.63
C ASN A 97 -18.12 -8.21 -7.27
N VAL A 98 -17.93 -7.00 -7.79
CA VAL A 98 -18.90 -5.91 -7.57
C VAL A 98 -20.20 -6.16 -8.33
N GLN A 99 -20.12 -6.75 -9.53
CA GLN A 99 -21.28 -7.07 -10.36
C GLN A 99 -22.26 -8.03 -9.66
N VAL A 100 -21.78 -8.95 -8.82
CA VAL A 100 -22.64 -9.89 -8.07
C VAL A 100 -23.71 -9.17 -7.23
N GLY A 101 -23.39 -7.99 -6.70
CA GLY A 101 -24.29 -7.19 -5.87
C GLY A 101 -25.06 -6.10 -6.64
N ASN A 102 -24.93 -6.04 -7.98
CA ASN A 102 -25.59 -5.01 -8.79
C ASN A 102 -26.40 -5.68 -9.92
N PRO A 103 -27.73 -5.44 -10.00
CA PRO A 103 -28.56 -6.02 -11.07
C PRO A 103 -28.26 -5.43 -12.45
N HIS A 104 -27.63 -4.26 -12.53
CA HIS A 104 -27.27 -3.61 -13.78
C HIS A 104 -25.83 -3.93 -14.17
N ARG A 105 -25.57 -4.08 -15.47
CA ARG A 105 -24.21 -4.29 -15.99
C ARG A 105 -23.31 -3.09 -15.68
N LEU A 106 -22.16 -3.37 -15.08
CA LEU A 106 -21.13 -2.39 -14.75
C LEU A 106 -19.94 -2.55 -15.69
N ASP A 107 -19.46 -1.44 -16.24
CA ASP A 107 -18.25 -1.37 -17.04
C ASP A 107 -17.22 -0.42 -16.39
N VAL A 108 -15.93 -0.69 -16.62
CA VAL A 108 -14.85 0.23 -16.24
C VAL A 108 -14.85 1.41 -17.21
N ILE A 109 -15.23 2.58 -16.72
CA ILE A 109 -15.27 3.81 -17.52
C ILE A 109 -13.98 4.61 -17.45
N ALA A 110 -13.15 4.39 -16.42
CA ALA A 110 -11.78 4.90 -16.30
C ALA A 110 -10.97 4.05 -15.31
N SER A 111 -9.66 3.99 -15.49
CA SER A 111 -8.74 3.42 -14.51
C SER A 111 -7.33 4.00 -14.67
N CYS A 112 -6.53 3.94 -13.62
CA CYS A 112 -5.11 4.26 -13.67
C CYS A 112 -4.33 3.46 -12.62
N GLU A 113 -3.04 3.25 -12.86
CA GLU A 113 -2.15 2.71 -11.83
C GLU A 113 -1.90 3.77 -10.75
N ALA A 114 -2.09 3.42 -9.49
CA ALA A 114 -1.84 4.29 -8.35
C ALA A 114 -1.80 3.49 -7.04
N HIS A 115 -1.52 4.18 -5.93
CA HIS A 115 -1.55 3.59 -4.60
C HIS A 115 -2.93 3.70 -3.94
N TYR A 116 -3.19 2.82 -2.96
CA TYR A 116 -4.38 2.93 -2.09
C TYR A 116 -4.50 4.33 -1.44
N THR A 117 -3.39 4.96 -1.07
CA THR A 117 -3.42 6.32 -0.50
C THR A 117 -3.91 7.38 -1.49
N THR A 118 -3.77 7.14 -2.79
CA THR A 118 -4.27 8.01 -3.85
C THR A 118 -5.80 7.91 -3.92
N GLU A 119 -6.37 6.71 -3.72
CA GLU A 119 -7.83 6.50 -3.63
C GLU A 119 -8.45 7.19 -2.41
N LEU A 120 -7.80 7.09 -1.24
CA LEU A 120 -8.26 7.80 -0.04
C LEU A 120 -8.31 9.32 -0.26
N LYS A 121 -7.28 9.90 -0.88
CA LYS A 121 -7.25 11.34 -1.22
C LYS A 121 -8.33 11.70 -2.23
N LEU A 122 -8.56 10.84 -3.21
CA LEU A 122 -9.62 11.00 -4.20
C LEU A 122 -11.00 11.03 -3.54
N HIS A 123 -11.30 10.09 -2.64
CA HIS A 123 -12.56 10.08 -1.89
C HIS A 123 -12.75 11.33 -1.02
N LEU A 124 -11.68 11.81 -0.37
CA LEU A 124 -11.74 13.04 0.41
C LEU A 124 -12.06 14.24 -0.47
N ARG A 125 -11.44 14.35 -1.65
CA ARG A 125 -11.68 15.45 -2.59
C ARG A 125 -13.05 15.38 -3.24
N LEU A 126 -13.58 14.19 -3.50
CA LEU A 126 -14.92 13.98 -4.05
C LEU A 126 -16.03 13.93 -2.99
N GLY A 127 -15.71 14.22 -1.72
CA GLY A 127 -16.60 13.98 -0.58
C GLY A 127 -17.98 14.63 -0.69
N GLU A 128 -18.08 15.80 -1.32
CA GLU A 128 -19.37 16.51 -1.52
C GLU A 128 -20.34 15.74 -2.43
N GLY A 129 -19.83 14.97 -3.40
CA GLY A 129 -20.65 14.17 -4.32
C GLY A 129 -20.89 12.74 -3.85
N ARG A 130 -20.48 12.37 -2.63
CA ARG A 130 -20.56 11.00 -2.12
C ARG A 130 -22.00 10.65 -1.78
N LEU A 131 -22.52 9.56 -2.36
CA LEU A 131 -23.85 9.04 -2.08
C LEU A 131 -23.79 8.05 -0.91
N LEU A 132 -23.48 6.78 -1.20
CA LEU A 132 -23.40 5.71 -0.20
C LEU A 132 -22.15 4.86 -0.44
N GLY A 133 -21.36 4.63 0.62
CA GLY A 133 -20.15 3.83 0.53
C GLY A 133 -19.14 4.46 -0.42
N GLU A 134 -18.79 3.78 -1.50
CA GLU A 134 -17.82 4.25 -2.50
C GLU A 134 -18.50 4.76 -3.79
N TRP A 135 -19.81 5.01 -3.75
CA TRP A 135 -20.59 5.52 -4.87
C TRP A 135 -20.72 7.04 -4.81
N PHE A 136 -20.56 7.69 -5.96
CA PHE A 136 -20.58 9.15 -6.12
C PHE A 136 -21.57 9.55 -7.20
N ALA A 137 -22.29 10.65 -6.96
CA ALA A 137 -23.10 11.32 -7.97
C ALA A 137 -22.22 11.89 -9.08
N ARG A 138 -22.77 11.99 -10.29
CA ARG A 138 -22.09 12.63 -11.42
C ARG A 138 -21.94 14.13 -11.13
N SER A 139 -20.72 14.63 -11.20
CA SER A 139 -20.39 16.05 -11.07
C SER A 139 -19.22 16.39 -12.01
N GLU A 140 -19.03 17.68 -12.31
CA GLU A 140 -17.89 18.15 -13.10
C GLU A 140 -16.56 17.72 -12.48
N LEU A 141 -16.43 17.86 -11.16
CA LEU A 141 -15.23 17.44 -10.42
C LEU A 141 -14.92 15.93 -10.57
N LEU A 142 -15.95 15.08 -10.56
CA LEU A 142 -15.78 13.65 -10.80
C LEU A 142 -15.39 13.36 -12.26
N GLN A 143 -15.93 14.11 -13.23
CA GLN A 143 -15.56 13.98 -14.64
C GLN A 143 -14.11 14.38 -14.89
N GLU A 144 -13.63 15.45 -14.27
CA GLU A 144 -12.22 15.84 -14.31
C GLU A 144 -11.32 14.73 -13.76
N ALA A 145 -11.67 14.15 -12.61
CA ALA A 145 -10.92 13.05 -12.01
C ALA A 145 -10.86 11.82 -12.95
N MET A 146 -11.97 11.46 -13.59
CA MET A 146 -12.00 10.37 -14.57
C MET A 146 -11.13 10.67 -15.80
N SER A 147 -11.17 11.90 -16.29
CA SER A 147 -10.33 12.35 -17.41
C SER A 147 -8.83 12.28 -17.05
N ALA A 148 -8.48 12.78 -15.85
CA ALA A 148 -7.13 12.69 -15.32
C ALA A 148 -6.66 11.23 -15.16
N ALA A 149 -7.53 10.34 -14.67
CA ALA A 149 -7.22 8.91 -14.56
C ALA A 149 -6.96 8.26 -15.93
N LYS A 150 -7.81 8.51 -16.94
CA LYS A 150 -7.60 8.01 -18.32
C LYS A 150 -6.27 8.48 -18.90
N GLY A 151 -5.85 9.71 -18.56
CA GLY A 151 -4.57 10.27 -18.99
C GLY A 151 -3.37 9.89 -18.12
N GLY A 152 -3.54 9.07 -17.07
CA GLY A 152 -2.46 8.75 -16.13
C GLY A 152 -1.97 9.93 -15.26
N ARG A 153 -2.77 11.01 -15.18
CA ARG A 153 -2.43 12.26 -14.45
C ARG A 153 -3.26 12.45 -13.18
N LEU A 154 -3.85 11.37 -12.65
CA LEU A 154 -4.70 11.46 -11.45
C LEU A 154 -3.95 12.01 -10.23
N GLU A 155 -2.70 11.61 -10.04
CA GLU A 155 -1.89 12.08 -8.91
C GLU A 155 -1.55 13.57 -9.01
N GLU A 156 -1.24 14.05 -10.22
CA GLU A 156 -1.04 15.47 -10.52
C GLU A 156 -2.33 16.26 -10.25
N TRP A 157 -3.47 15.78 -10.74
CA TRP A 157 -4.77 16.41 -10.50
C TRP A 157 -5.08 16.50 -9.00
N LEU A 158 -4.71 15.48 -8.22
CA LEU A 158 -4.83 15.48 -6.75
C LEU A 158 -3.81 16.37 -6.03
N GLY A 159 -2.86 16.99 -6.73
CA GLY A 159 -1.76 17.75 -6.12
C GLY A 159 -0.80 16.87 -5.32
N ILE A 160 -0.76 15.57 -5.63
CA ILE A 160 0.25 14.66 -5.09
C ILE A 160 1.51 14.93 -5.91
N VAL A 161 2.37 15.79 -5.38
CA VAL A 161 3.70 16.01 -5.96
C VAL A 161 4.40 14.66 -5.94
N SER A 162 4.49 14.03 -7.11
CA SER A 162 5.29 12.83 -7.31
C SER A 162 6.72 13.28 -7.10
N MET A 163 7.28 12.95 -5.93
CA MET A 163 8.71 13.13 -5.73
C MET A 163 9.38 12.28 -6.83
N PRO A 164 10.40 12.82 -7.53
CA PRO A 164 11.10 12.04 -8.54
C PRO A 164 11.50 10.70 -7.92
N PRO A 165 11.42 9.59 -8.70
CA PRO A 165 11.79 8.28 -8.18
C PRO A 165 13.15 8.42 -7.49
N ASP A 166 13.26 7.92 -6.26
CA ASP A 166 14.54 7.91 -5.55
C ASP A 166 15.59 7.38 -6.53
N PRO A 167 16.78 8.01 -6.63
CA PRO A 167 17.84 7.49 -7.48
C PRO A 167 17.99 6.00 -7.17
N PRO A 168 18.17 5.14 -8.20
CA PRO A 168 18.23 3.70 -8.00
C PRO A 168 19.16 3.43 -6.82
N ALA A 169 18.66 2.65 -5.84
CA ALA A 169 19.44 2.37 -4.64
C ALA A 169 20.86 2.00 -5.08
N PRO A 170 21.91 2.55 -4.46
CA PRO A 170 23.29 2.27 -4.87
C PRO A 170 23.41 0.76 -5.00
N VAL A 171 23.89 0.29 -6.15
CA VAL A 171 24.08 -1.14 -6.39
C VAL A 171 25.08 -1.59 -5.33
N ILE A 172 24.57 -2.16 -4.24
CA ILE A 172 25.41 -2.81 -3.25
C ILE A 172 25.87 -4.06 -3.97
N GLU A 173 27.03 -3.98 -4.63
CA GLU A 173 27.76 -5.16 -5.07
C GLU A 173 27.81 -6.08 -3.87
N LYS A 174 27.08 -7.19 -3.96
CA LYS A 174 27.08 -8.21 -2.93
C LYS A 174 28.53 -8.65 -2.84
N ARG A 175 29.26 -8.18 -1.82
CA ARG A 175 30.58 -8.71 -1.49
C ARG A 175 30.41 -10.23 -1.47
N PRO A 176 31.20 -10.99 -2.23
CA PRO A 176 31.13 -12.44 -2.20
C PRO A 176 31.25 -12.85 -0.74
N ALA A 177 30.32 -13.70 -0.29
CA ALA A 177 30.36 -14.22 1.06
C ALA A 177 31.75 -14.83 1.28
N ARG A 178 32.57 -14.24 2.15
CA ARG A 178 33.82 -14.86 2.58
C ARG A 178 33.43 -16.17 3.28
N GLY A 179 33.56 -17.31 2.59
CA GLY A 179 33.48 -18.62 3.24
C GLY A 179 32.77 -19.78 2.54
N THR A 180 32.33 -19.69 1.27
CA THR A 180 31.65 -20.83 0.60
C THR A 180 32.55 -21.78 -0.19
N GLU A 181 33.88 -21.76 0.00
CA GLU A 181 34.78 -22.65 -0.74
C GLU A 181 34.99 -24.05 -0.13
N ARG A 182 34.28 -24.44 0.93
CA ARG A 182 34.65 -25.67 1.68
C ARG A 182 33.64 -26.79 1.83
N VAL A 183 32.55 -26.84 1.07
CA VAL A 183 31.63 -28.01 1.12
C VAL A 183 31.03 -28.36 -0.25
N LEU A 184 31.87 -28.74 -1.22
CA LEU A 184 31.45 -29.49 -2.41
C LEU A 184 32.08 -30.89 -2.39
N ALA A 185 31.73 -31.68 -1.37
CA ALA A 185 31.99 -33.12 -1.36
C ALA A 185 31.01 -33.78 -0.38
N ALA A 186 29.81 -34.13 -0.86
CA ALA A 186 28.91 -35.19 -0.34
C ALA A 186 27.43 -34.80 -0.48
N ALA A 187 26.88 -34.86 -1.70
CA ALA A 187 25.42 -34.94 -1.88
C ALA A 187 25.05 -35.54 -3.25
N SER A 188 25.71 -36.64 -3.64
CA SER A 188 25.26 -37.47 -4.76
C SER A 188 24.64 -38.74 -4.17
N ARG A 189 23.32 -38.70 -3.99
CA ARG A 189 22.37 -39.83 -3.81
C ARG A 189 21.02 -39.28 -3.32
N ARG A 190 20.17 -38.82 -4.24
CA ARG A 190 18.72 -38.78 -3.99
C ARG A 190 18.07 -39.92 -4.78
N PRO A 191 17.29 -40.79 -4.13
CA PRO A 191 16.52 -41.81 -4.84
C PRO A 191 15.45 -41.15 -5.70
N THR A 192 15.39 -41.55 -6.96
CA THR A 192 14.34 -41.21 -7.92
C THR A 192 13.00 -41.75 -7.41
N SER A 193 12.12 -40.87 -6.95
CA SER A 193 10.75 -41.24 -6.59
C SER A 193 9.99 -41.61 -7.87
N ALA A 194 9.63 -42.88 -8.00
CA ALA A 194 8.87 -43.41 -9.11
C ALA A 194 7.49 -42.71 -9.20
N LYS A 195 7.15 -42.21 -10.39
CA LYS A 195 5.82 -41.69 -10.70
C LYS A 195 4.79 -42.80 -10.47
N ARG A 196 3.87 -42.59 -9.52
CA ARG A 196 2.64 -43.40 -9.43
C ARG A 196 1.82 -43.21 -10.71
N PRO A 197 1.37 -44.29 -11.38
CA PRO A 197 0.48 -44.16 -12.52
C PRO A 197 -0.87 -43.57 -12.05
N TYR A 198 -1.38 -42.65 -12.86
CA TYR A 198 -2.69 -42.04 -12.68
C TYR A 198 -3.78 -43.12 -12.76
N ARG A 199 -4.61 -43.22 -11.72
CA ARG A 199 -5.77 -44.12 -11.66
C ARG A 199 -7.00 -43.29 -12.03
N PRO A 200 -7.64 -43.51 -13.20
CA PRO A 200 -8.85 -42.78 -13.56
C PRO A 200 -9.97 -43.10 -12.56
N ALA A 201 -10.76 -42.09 -12.21
CA ALA A 201 -11.92 -42.24 -11.34
C ALA A 201 -12.98 -43.10 -12.03
N ALA A 202 -13.54 -44.06 -11.27
CA ALA A 202 -14.64 -44.90 -11.73
C ALA A 202 -15.85 -44.03 -12.10
N ALA A 203 -16.45 -44.33 -13.26
CA ALA A 203 -17.70 -43.74 -13.69
C ALA A 203 -18.78 -44.02 -12.63
N VAL A 204 -19.45 -42.97 -12.17
CA VAL A 204 -20.61 -43.08 -11.29
C VAL A 204 -21.81 -43.25 -12.20
N ASP A 205 -22.41 -44.44 -12.17
CA ASP A 205 -23.68 -44.73 -12.82
C ASP A 205 -24.77 -43.84 -12.22
N THR A 206 -25.31 -42.92 -13.01
CA THR A 206 -26.52 -42.17 -12.68
C THR A 206 -27.73 -43.07 -12.91
N PRO A 207 -28.59 -43.31 -11.89
CA PRO A 207 -29.81 -44.06 -12.09
C PRO A 207 -30.80 -43.23 -12.92
N THR A 208 -31.21 -43.81 -14.05
CA THR A 208 -32.35 -43.36 -14.85
C THR A 208 -33.64 -43.61 -14.04
N GLY A 209 -34.03 -42.63 -13.23
CA GLY A 209 -35.30 -42.63 -12.51
C GLY A 209 -36.41 -42.10 -13.41
N ALA A 210 -37.25 -43.02 -13.89
CA ALA A 210 -38.50 -42.74 -14.56
C ALA A 210 -39.56 -42.20 -13.57
N ARG A 211 -40.27 -41.14 -13.97
CA ARG A 211 -41.74 -40.99 -13.95
C ARG A 211 -42.16 -39.64 -14.49
#